data_AF-A0A2D6IW64-F1
#
_entry.id   AF-A0A2D6IW64-F1
#
_cell.length_a   1.000
_cell.length_b   1.000
_cell.length_c   1.000
_cell.angle_alpha   90.00
_cell.angle_beta   90.00
_cell.angle_gamma   90.00
#
_symmetry.space_group_name_H-M   'P 1'
#
loop_
_entity.id
_entity.type
_entity.pdbx_description
1 polymer ?
#
loop_
_entity_poly.entity_id
_entity_poly.type
_entity_poly.pdbx_seq_one_letter_code
_entity_poly.pdbx_strand_id
1 'polypeptide(L)'
;MHLALYLSPSSPTNSAEEPKWLKQNVAEQKKRHRAIMKEMNVDIAPQRVKWYKQFLRDVSTTGFNVTGDMKRVIPKKNLPKQPKRKDKVVF
;
A
#
# COMPACT_ATOMS: atom_id res chain seq x y z
N MET A 1 4.59 -13.99 9.78
CA MET A 1 3.37 -14.05 8.94
C MET A 1 2.19 -13.48 9.72
N HIS A 2 1.61 -12.35 9.27
CA HIS A 2 0.51 -11.64 9.93
C HIS A 2 -0.70 -11.52 8.99
N LEU A 3 -1.11 -12.65 8.38
CA LEU A 3 -2.24 -12.65 7.43
C LEU A 3 -3.61 -12.73 8.13
N ALA A 4 -3.67 -13.07 9.41
CA ALA A 4 -4.92 -13.22 10.17
C ALA A 4 -5.66 -11.89 10.44
N LEU A 5 -5.03 -10.73 10.21
CA LEU A 5 -5.62 -9.42 10.47
C LEU A 5 -6.56 -8.91 9.34
N TYR A 6 -6.51 -9.52 8.16
CA TYR A 6 -7.19 -9.03 6.96
C TYR A 6 -8.48 -9.77 6.57
N LEU A 7 -8.75 -10.94 7.17
CA LEU A 7 -10.02 -11.66 6.95
C LEU A 7 -11.11 -11.04 7.84
N SER A 8 -12.18 -10.54 7.22
CA SER A 8 -13.40 -10.18 7.95
C SER A 8 -14.04 -11.48 8.45
N PRO A 9 -14.48 -11.56 9.72
CA PRO A 9 -15.16 -12.77 10.19
C PRO A 9 -16.42 -13.02 9.35
N SER A 10 -16.75 -14.29 9.13
CA SER A 10 -17.96 -14.69 8.40
C SER A 10 -19.21 -14.19 9.15
N SER A 11 -20.26 -13.82 8.39
CA SER A 11 -21.54 -13.40 8.99
C SER A 11 -22.20 -14.55 9.76
N PRO A 12 -22.94 -14.25 10.85
CA PRO A 12 -23.70 -15.25 11.57
C PRO A 12 -24.85 -15.76 10.69
N THR A 13 -25.15 -17.05 10.77
CA THR A 13 -26.22 -17.70 9.99
C THR A 13 -27.62 -17.38 10.54
N ASN A 14 -27.73 -16.91 11.79
CA ASN A 14 -28.99 -16.60 12.46
C ASN A 14 -29.31 -15.09 12.46
N SER A 15 -30.49 -14.74 11.95
CA SER A 15 -30.98 -13.35 11.80
C SER A 15 -31.10 -12.56 13.11
N ALA A 16 -31.28 -13.23 14.26
CA ALA A 16 -31.42 -12.56 15.55
C ALA A 16 -30.09 -11.95 16.08
N GLU A 17 -28.94 -12.56 15.77
CA GLU A 17 -27.62 -12.09 16.22
C GLU A 17 -26.95 -11.14 15.21
N GLU A 18 -27.43 -11.16 13.97
CA GLU A 18 -26.96 -10.36 12.85
C GLU A 18 -26.85 -8.85 13.15
N PRO A 19 -27.84 -8.17 13.75
CA PRO A 19 -27.72 -6.72 14.00
C PRO A 19 -26.64 -6.37 15.03
N LYS A 20 -26.42 -7.24 16.03
CA LYS A 20 -25.37 -7.06 17.04
C LYS A 20 -24.00 -7.30 16.42
N TRP A 21 -23.87 -8.39 15.67
CA TRP A 21 -22.66 -8.72 14.92
C TRP A 21 -22.29 -7.60 13.94
N LEU A 22 -23.26 -7.06 13.19
CA LEU A 22 -23.01 -5.99 12.22
C LEU A 22 -22.46 -4.73 12.89
N LYS A 23 -23.07 -4.29 14.00
CA LYS A 23 -22.58 -3.13 14.77
C LYS A 23 -21.14 -3.33 15.26
N GLN A 24 -20.82 -4.50 15.79
CA GLN A 24 -19.47 -4.83 16.25
C GLN A 24 -18.47 -4.85 15.09
N ASN A 25 -18.83 -5.50 13.98
CA ASN A 25 -17.98 -5.57 12.80
C ASN A 25 -17.71 -4.21 12.18
N VAL A 26 -18.73 -3.35 12.05
CA VAL A 26 -18.55 -1.98 11.55
C VAL A 26 -17.59 -1.19 12.45
N ALA A 27 -17.70 -1.34 13.77
CA ALA A 27 -16.80 -0.69 14.71
C ALA A 27 -15.35 -1.20 14.57
N GLU A 28 -15.17 -2.52 14.46
CA GLU A 28 -13.86 -3.13 14.24
C GLU A 28 -13.24 -2.73 12.90
N GLN A 29 -13.99 -2.77 11.81
CA GLN A 29 -13.51 -2.40 10.48
C GLN A 29 -13.11 -0.93 10.44
N LYS A 30 -13.89 -0.04 11.07
CA LYS A 30 -13.49 1.38 11.22
C LYS A 30 -12.18 1.52 12.00
N LYS A 31 -11.97 0.73 13.05
CA LYS A 31 -10.72 0.74 13.83
C LYS A 31 -9.54 0.25 12.99
N ARG A 32 -9.69 -0.87 12.28
CA ARG A 32 -8.67 -1.43 11.37
C ARG A 32 -8.33 -0.45 10.25
N HIS A 33 -9.34 0.13 9.60
CA HIS A 33 -9.15 1.13 8.56
C HIS A 33 -8.33 2.33 9.05
N ARG A 34 -8.66 2.89 10.23
CA ARG A 34 -7.88 4.00 10.82
C ARG A 34 -6.42 3.62 11.07
N ALA A 35 -6.16 2.39 11.55
CA ALA A 35 -4.81 1.91 11.79
C ALA A 35 -4.02 1.78 10.48
N ILE A 36 -4.59 1.14 9.45
CA ILE A 36 -3.99 1.00 8.12
C ILE A 36 -3.71 2.37 7.50
N MET A 37 -4.68 3.30 7.60
CA MET A 37 -4.51 4.64 7.06
C MET A 37 -3.35 5.39 7.73
N LYS A 38 -3.17 5.24 9.04
CA LYS A 38 -2.03 5.81 9.75
C LYS A 38 -0.72 5.18 9.28
N GLU A 39 -0.66 3.85 9.26
CA GLU A 39 0.54 3.11 8.85
C GLU A 39 0.97 3.49 7.43
N MET A 40 0.03 3.49 6.49
CA MET A 40 0.30 3.74 5.07
C MET A 40 0.58 5.21 4.74
N ASN A 41 -0.12 6.15 5.37
CA ASN A 41 -0.05 7.56 5.00
C ASN A 41 0.85 8.41 5.90
N VAL A 42 1.17 7.91 7.10
CA VAL A 42 2.00 8.62 8.07
C VAL A 42 3.29 7.85 8.31
N ASP A 43 3.20 6.62 8.80
CA ASP A 43 4.34 5.92 9.36
C ASP A 43 5.33 5.48 8.26
N ILE A 44 4.85 4.89 7.16
CA ILE A 44 5.69 4.44 6.04
C ILE A 44 5.97 5.54 5.00
N ALA A 45 5.31 6.69 5.08
CA ALA A 45 5.40 7.73 4.05
C ALA A 45 6.84 8.23 3.79
N PRO A 46 7.69 8.46 4.81
CA PRO A 46 9.09 8.83 4.59
C PRO A 46 9.89 7.72 3.89
N GLN A 47 9.61 6.45 4.23
CA GLN A 47 10.28 5.30 3.65
C GLN A 47 9.91 5.10 2.18
N ARG A 48 8.63 5.31 1.84
CA ARG A 48 8.15 5.27 0.46
C ARG A 48 8.88 6.27 -0.45
N VAL A 49 9.14 7.48 0.05
CA VAL A 49 9.92 8.48 -0.70
C VAL A 49 11.35 8.01 -0.94
N LYS A 50 11.98 7.34 0.04
CA LYS A 50 13.32 6.76 -0.14
C LYS A 50 13.30 5.66 -1.21
N TRP A 51 12.32 4.78 -1.18
CA TRP A 51 12.17 3.72 -2.19
C TRP A 51 12.00 4.27 -3.60
N TYR A 52 11.20 5.32 -3.80
CA TYR A 52 11.07 5.94 -5.12
C TYR A 52 12.39 6.54 -5.61
N LYS A 53 13.10 7.28 -4.76
CA LYS A 53 14.40 7.85 -5.11
C LYS A 53 15.44 6.77 -5.43
N GLN A 54 15.44 5.69 -4.65
CA GLN A 54 16.28 4.52 -4.87
C GLN A 54 15.98 3.89 -6.23
N PHE A 55 14.72 3.53 -6.46
CA PHE A 55 14.28 2.90 -7.70
C PHE A 55 14.61 3.74 -8.93
N LEU A 56 14.26 5.03 -8.91
CA LEU A 56 14.52 5.93 -10.04
C LEU A 56 16.01 6.13 -10.30
N ARG A 57 16.84 6.11 -9.25
CA ARG A 57 18.29 6.11 -9.42
C ARG A 57 18.74 4.83 -10.10
N ASP A 58 18.35 3.67 -9.57
CA ASP A 58 18.83 2.37 -10.03
C ASP A 58 18.47 2.10 -11.49
N VAL A 59 17.24 2.39 -11.92
CA VAL A 59 16.84 2.23 -13.33
C VAL A 59 17.56 3.19 -14.27
N SER A 60 18.15 4.27 -13.76
CA SER A 60 18.88 5.28 -14.54
C SER A 60 20.41 5.15 -14.50
N THR A 61 20.94 4.36 -13.56
CA THR A 61 22.38 4.10 -13.43
C THR A 61 22.71 2.66 -13.76
N THR A 62 22.09 1.73 -13.02
CA THR A 62 22.31 0.30 -13.18
C THR A 62 21.50 -0.21 -14.37
N GLY A 63 20.28 0.27 -14.55
CA GLY A 63 19.33 -0.24 -15.53
C GLY A 63 18.58 -1.48 -15.04
N PHE A 64 17.76 -2.05 -15.92
CA PHE A 64 16.97 -3.25 -15.66
C PHE A 64 17.05 -4.21 -16.86
N ASN A 65 16.84 -5.50 -16.61
CA ASN A 65 16.81 -6.50 -17.67
C ASN A 65 15.43 -6.47 -18.34
N VAL A 66 15.41 -6.25 -19.65
CA VAL A 66 14.19 -6.33 -20.48
C VAL A 66 13.94 -7.78 -20.88
N THR A 67 15.01 -8.50 -21.23
CA THR A 67 15.06 -9.95 -21.42
C THR A 67 16.34 -10.47 -20.76
N GLY A 68 16.59 -11.79 -20.81
CA GLY A 68 17.79 -12.40 -20.21
C GLY A 68 19.12 -11.76 -20.66
N ASP A 69 19.21 -11.39 -21.94
CA ASP A 69 20.44 -10.88 -22.54
C ASP A 69 20.43 -9.36 -22.76
N MET A 70 19.27 -8.71 -22.64
CA MET A 70 19.12 -7.28 -22.96
C MET A 70 18.87 -6.45 -21.71
N LYS A 71 19.86 -5.62 -21.37
CA LYS A 71 19.78 -4.65 -20.27
C LYS A 71 19.51 -3.24 -20.80
N ARG A 72 18.56 -2.53 -20.19
CA ARG A 72 18.19 -1.16 -20.56
C ARG A 72 18.40 -0.19 -19.41
N VAL A 73 19.07 0.92 -19.69
CA VAL A 73 19.23 2.05 -18.77
C VAL A 73 18.29 3.17 -19.21
N ILE A 74 17.51 3.74 -18.29
CA ILE A 74 16.57 4.83 -18.59
C ILE A 74 17.31 6.18 -18.47
N PRO A 75 17.38 7.00 -19.53
CA PRO A 75 17.98 8.33 -19.43
C PRO A 75 17.27 9.18 -18.39
N LYS A 76 18.02 9.96 -17.61
CA LYS A 76 17.46 10.83 -16.54
C LYS A 76 16.35 11.77 -17.03
N LYS A 77 16.44 12.25 -18.28
CA LYS A 77 15.42 13.11 -18.93
C LYS A 77 14.06 12.43 -19.10
N ASN A 78 14.03 11.09 -19.14
CA ASN A 78 12.82 10.29 -19.30
C ASN A 78 12.26 9.83 -17.95
N LEU A 79 12.91 10.14 -16.83
CA LEU A 79 12.39 9.79 -15.51
C LEU A 79 11.22 10.70 -15.14
N PRO A 80 10.22 10.18 -14.43
CA PRO A 80 9.15 11.00 -13.89
C PRO A 80 9.71 11.99 -12.85
N LYS A 81 9.15 13.20 -12.85
CA LYS A 81 9.43 14.19 -11.81
C LYS A 81 8.58 13.88 -10.59
N GLN A 82 9.16 14.03 -9.40
CA GLN A 82 8.41 13.82 -8.16
C GLN A 82 7.29 14.87 -8.06
N PRO A 83 6.03 14.46 -7.84
CA PRO A 83 4.93 15.40 -7.70
C PRO A 83 5.06 16.22 -6.42
N LYS A 84 4.52 17.45 -6.43
CA LYS A 84 4.51 18.34 -5.25
C LYS A 84 3.54 17.88 -4.16
N ARG A 85 2.51 17.10 -4.53
CA ARG A 85 1.51 16.57 -3.58
C ARG A 85 2.07 15.39 -2.78
N LYS A 86 1.58 15.21 -1.56
CA LYS A 86 1.87 14.00 -0.77
C LYS A 86 1.11 12.81 -1.34
N ASP A 87 1.78 11.66 -1.43
CA ASP A 87 1.12 10.41 -1.75
C ASP A 87 0.20 9.98 -0.62
N LYS A 88 -1.01 9.58 -0.97
CA LYS A 88 -2.00 9.06 -0.04
C LYS A 88 -2.67 7.84 -0.64
N VAL A 89 -2.76 6.78 0.16
CA VAL A 89 -3.65 5.65 -0.07
C VAL A 89 -5.04 6.08 0.40
N VAL A 90 -6.01 6.00 -0.50
CA VAL A 90 -7.43 6.29 -0.24
C VAL A 90 -8.19 5.06 -0.68
N PHE A 91 -8.96 4.46 0.23
CA PHE A 91 -9.85 3.32 -0.02
C PHE A 91 -11.26 3.69 0.38
#